data_AF-A0A962LNM5-F1
#
_entry.id   AF-A0A962LNM5-F1
#
_cell.length_a   1.000
_cell.length_b   1.000
_cell.length_c   1.000
_cell.angle_alpha   90.00
_cell.angle_beta   90.00
_cell.angle_gamma   90.00
#
_symmetry.space_group_name_H-M   'P 1'
#
loop_
_entity.id
_entity.type
_entity.pdbx_description
1 polymer ?
#
loop_
_entity_poly.entity_id
_entity_poly.type
_entity_poly.pdbx_seq_one_letter_code
_entity_poly.pdbx_strand_id
1 'polypeptide(L)'
;RQDLAVTGSLNQHGQVQAIGGVNEKIEGFFDICCARGLSDSQGVVIPAANVVHLMLRQDVLDAVAAGHFQVYSADSIDDALELLTGYSAASIDERVIARLEELDELARKFSHKRDTRDDD
;
A
#
# COMPACT_ATOMS: atom_id res chain seq x y z
N ARG A 1 4.90 -0.84 -7.21
CA ARG A 1 4.24 -2.09 -7.66
C ARG A 1 2.76 -1.83 -7.88
N GLN A 2 2.11 -2.51 -8.82
CA GLN A 2 0.66 -2.39 -9.10
C GLN A 2 -0.04 -3.76 -9.20
N ASP A 3 0.75 -4.81 -9.05
CA ASP A 3 0.41 -6.22 -8.92
C ASP A 3 -0.08 -6.58 -7.52
N LEU A 4 0.09 -5.70 -6.53
CA LEU A 4 -0.37 -5.91 -5.16
C LEU A 4 -1.56 -5.02 -4.79
N ALA A 5 -2.62 -5.64 -4.28
CA ALA A 5 -3.67 -4.96 -3.55
C ALA A 5 -3.30 -4.82 -2.06
N VAL A 6 -3.88 -3.83 -1.39
CA VAL A 6 -3.64 -3.56 0.03
C VAL A 6 -4.98 -3.32 0.71
N THR A 7 -5.21 -3.99 1.84
CA THR A 7 -6.34 -3.69 2.72
C THR A 7 -5.85 -3.62 4.16
N GLY A 8 -6.38 -2.68 4.92
CA GLY A 8 -6.05 -2.51 6.34
C GLY A 8 -6.62 -1.20 6.88
N SER A 9 -6.68 -1.10 8.20
CA SER A 9 -6.86 0.17 8.91
C SER A 9 -5.55 0.51 9.62
N LEU A 10 -5.35 1.78 9.96
CA LEU A 10 -4.15 2.26 10.66
C LEU A 10 -4.56 3.08 11.87
N ASN A 11 -3.80 2.97 12.96
CA ASN A 11 -3.87 3.93 14.05
C ASN A 11 -2.83 5.05 13.88
N GLN A 12 -2.86 6.04 14.77
CA GLN A 12 -1.95 7.20 14.73
C GLN A 12 -0.47 6.85 14.97
N HIS A 13 -0.18 5.64 15.46
CA HIS A 13 1.18 5.15 15.65
C HIS A 13 1.66 4.33 14.45
N GLY A 14 0.90 4.27 13.36
CA GLY A 14 1.26 3.52 12.16
C GLY A 14 1.04 2.02 12.26
N GLN A 15 0.35 1.53 13.31
CA GLN A 15 0.06 0.10 13.45
C GLN A 15 -1.13 -0.30 12.59
N VAL A 16 -0.99 -1.42 11.88
CA VAL A 16 -2.06 -1.98 11.04
C VAL A 16 -3.08 -2.71 11.92
N GLN A 17 -4.35 -2.43 11.68
CA GLN A 17 -5.47 -2.96 12.45
C GLN A 17 -6.34 -3.88 11.61
N ALA A 18 -6.96 -4.85 12.30
CA ALA A 18 -7.86 -5.79 11.68
C ALA A 18 -9.03 -5.10 10.96
N ILE A 19 -9.44 -5.71 9.85
CA ILE A 19 -10.59 -5.26 9.05
C ILE A 19 -11.61 -6.39 8.90
N GLY A 20 -12.85 -6.01 8.61
CA GLY A 20 -13.90 -6.93 8.19
C GLY A 20 -13.78 -7.32 6.71
N GLY A 21 -14.27 -8.51 6.39
CA GLY A 21 -14.37 -9.02 5.02
C GLY A 21 -13.03 -9.31 4.36
N VAL A 22 -12.04 -9.84 5.10
CA VAL A 22 -10.69 -10.06 4.57
C VAL A 22 -10.66 -11.10 3.45
N ASN A 23 -11.44 -12.17 3.57
CA ASN A 23 -11.48 -13.24 2.58
C ASN A 23 -12.07 -12.73 1.26
N GLU A 24 -13.21 -12.02 1.33
CA GLU A 24 -13.89 -11.44 0.17
C GLU A 24 -13.03 -10.43 -0.58
N LYS A 25 -12.19 -9.68 0.16
CA LYS A 25 -11.25 -8.74 -0.44
C LYS A 25 -10.10 -9.44 -1.15
N ILE A 26 -9.55 -10.50 -0.56
CA ILE A 26 -8.49 -11.29 -1.19
C ILE A 26 -9.03 -11.96 -2.47
N GLU A 27 -10.17 -12.65 -2.35
CA GLU A 27 -10.81 -13.36 -3.45
C GLU A 27 -11.25 -12.42 -4.57
N GLY A 28 -11.81 -11.26 -4.23
CA GLY A 28 -12.21 -10.26 -5.22
C GLY A 28 -11.03 -9.73 -6.03
N PHE A 29 -9.85 -9.53 -5.41
CA PHE A 29 -8.66 -9.15 -6.16
C PHE A 29 -8.12 -10.30 -7.02
N PHE A 30 -8.08 -11.52 -6.48
CA PHE A 30 -7.71 -12.72 -7.21
C PHE A 30 -8.58 -12.93 -8.47
N ASP A 31 -9.89 -12.75 -8.37
CA ASP A 31 -10.82 -12.90 -9.48
C ASP A 31 -10.51 -11.89 -10.61
N ILE A 32 -10.14 -10.66 -10.27
CA ILE A 32 -9.71 -9.63 -11.24
C ILE A 32 -8.38 -10.00 -11.89
N CYS A 33 -7.43 -10.52 -11.11
CA CYS A 33 -6.15 -11.03 -11.62
C CYS A 33 -6.38 -12.16 -12.63
N CYS A 34 -7.20 -13.15 -12.28
CA CYS A 34 -7.57 -14.26 -13.17
C CYS A 34 -8.19 -13.75 -14.47
N ALA A 35 -9.15 -12.84 -14.39
CA ALA A 35 -9.84 -12.29 -15.56
C ALA A 35 -8.91 -11.50 -16.50
N ARG A 36 -7.79 -10.96 -15.98
CA ARG A 36 -6.80 -10.18 -16.74
C ARG A 36 -5.55 -10.98 -17.14
N GLY A 37 -5.48 -12.25 -16.73
CA GLY A 37 -4.28 -13.07 -16.81
C GLY A 37 -3.38 -12.90 -15.59
N LEU A 38 -3.09 -14.00 -14.89
CA LEU A 38 -2.20 -14.00 -13.74
C LEU A 38 -0.76 -13.74 -14.16
N SER A 39 -0.05 -12.89 -13.41
CA SER A 39 1.33 -12.49 -13.71
C SER A 39 2.37 -13.02 -12.73
N ASP A 40 2.04 -14.07 -11.97
CA ASP A 40 2.84 -14.73 -10.93
C ASP A 40 3.34 -13.86 -9.75
N SER A 41 3.33 -12.54 -9.88
CA SER A 41 3.76 -11.59 -8.84
C SER A 41 2.60 -10.94 -8.10
N GLN A 42 1.37 -11.32 -8.44
CA GLN A 42 0.15 -10.69 -7.94
C GLN A 42 -0.20 -11.18 -6.55
N GLY A 43 -0.76 -10.30 -5.74
CA GLY A 43 -1.08 -10.65 -4.37
C GLY A 43 -1.79 -9.57 -3.57
N VAL A 44 -2.03 -9.86 -2.30
CA VAL A 44 -2.73 -8.95 -1.38
C VAL A 44 -1.93 -8.79 -0.10
N VAL A 45 -1.76 -7.56 0.36
CA VAL A 45 -1.26 -7.22 1.69
C VAL A 45 -2.44 -7.04 2.64
N ILE A 46 -2.43 -7.77 3.77
CA ILE A 46 -3.47 -7.76 4.80
C ILE A 46 -2.90 -7.43 6.19
N PRO A 47 -3.74 -7.05 7.16
CA PRO A 47 -3.30 -6.94 8.55
C PRO A 47 -2.84 -8.29 9.08
N ALA A 48 -1.72 -8.34 9.81
CA ALA A 48 -1.27 -9.56 10.50
C ALA A 48 -2.33 -10.10 11.46
N ALA A 49 -3.07 -9.20 12.13
CA ALA A 49 -4.21 -9.54 12.97
C ALA A 49 -5.36 -10.26 12.23
N ASN A 50 -5.42 -10.19 10.89
CA ASN A 50 -6.40 -10.91 10.09
C ASN A 50 -5.99 -12.33 9.70
N VAL A 51 -4.73 -12.75 9.90
CA VAL A 51 -4.24 -14.07 9.46
C VAL A 51 -5.06 -15.21 10.06
N VAL A 52 -5.46 -15.10 11.33
CA VAL A 52 -6.29 -16.10 12.02
C VAL A 52 -7.72 -16.21 11.48
N HIS A 53 -8.16 -15.24 10.67
CA HIS A 53 -9.50 -15.19 10.07
C HIS A 53 -9.51 -15.69 8.61
N LEU A 54 -8.36 -16.12 8.07
CA LEU A 54 -8.25 -16.57 6.69
C LEU A 54 -8.93 -17.93 6.50
N MET A 55 -9.94 -17.94 5.64
CA MET A 55 -10.72 -19.10 5.23
C MET A 55 -11.00 -18.95 3.72
N LEU A 56 -9.93 -18.98 2.93
CA LEU A 56 -9.96 -18.70 1.50
C LEU A 56 -10.49 -19.90 0.71
N ARG A 57 -11.13 -19.63 -0.44
CA ARG A 57 -11.50 -20.65 -1.42
C ARG A 57 -10.29 -21.47 -1.88
N GLN A 58 -10.54 -22.73 -2.26
CA GLN A 58 -9.50 -23.68 -2.66
C GLN A 58 -8.70 -23.22 -3.89
N ASP A 59 -9.34 -22.56 -4.85
CA ASP A 59 -8.69 -22.02 -6.06
C ASP A 59 -7.61 -20.99 -5.72
N VAL A 60 -7.86 -20.14 -4.72
CA VAL A 60 -6.87 -19.18 -4.21
C VAL A 60 -5.72 -19.92 -3.52
N LEU A 61 -6.03 -20.92 -2.68
CA LEU A 61 -5.01 -21.72 -2.00
C LEU A 61 -4.10 -22.45 -2.99
N ASP A 62 -4.66 -23.01 -4.05
CA ASP A 62 -3.92 -23.71 -5.10
C ASP A 62 -2.99 -22.75 -5.86
N ALA A 63 -3.48 -21.54 -6.21
CA ALA A 63 -2.67 -20.51 -6.85
C ALA A 63 -1.53 -20.02 -5.95
N VAL A 64 -1.78 -19.88 -4.64
CA VAL A 64 -0.75 -19.53 -3.65
C VAL A 64 0.29 -20.63 -3.52
N ALA A 65 -0.14 -21.89 -3.44
CA ALA A 65 0.75 -23.05 -3.35
C ALA A 65 1.62 -23.21 -4.61
N ALA A 66 1.09 -22.89 -5.78
CA ALA A 66 1.81 -22.89 -7.05
C ALA A 66 2.70 -21.65 -7.25
N GLY A 67 2.63 -20.67 -6.35
CA GLY A 67 3.40 -19.42 -6.43
C GLY A 67 2.87 -18.40 -7.43
N HIS A 68 1.68 -18.62 -7.99
CA HIS A 68 1.05 -17.72 -8.94
C HIS A 68 0.40 -16.50 -8.27
N PHE A 69 0.03 -16.63 -6.99
CA PHE A 69 -0.56 -15.56 -6.18
C PHE A 69 0.09 -15.51 -4.80
N GLN A 70 0.10 -14.35 -4.14
CA GLN A 70 0.70 -14.19 -2.81
C GLN A 70 -0.22 -13.48 -1.83
N VAL A 71 -0.14 -13.86 -0.56
CA VAL A 71 -0.79 -13.15 0.55
C VAL A 71 0.29 -12.76 1.55
N TYR A 72 0.42 -11.46 1.79
CA TYR A 72 1.40 -10.88 2.70
C TYR A 72 0.70 -10.30 3.92
N SER A 73 1.26 -10.49 5.11
CA SER A 73 0.80 -9.83 6.33
C SER A 73 1.70 -8.65 6.68
N ALA A 74 1.11 -7.56 7.17
CA ALA A 74 1.82 -6.39 7.69
C ALA A 74 1.34 -6.06 9.12
N ASP A 75 2.27 -5.71 10.00
CA ASP A 75 2.01 -5.24 11.38
C ASP A 75 2.01 -3.72 11.45
N SER A 76 2.76 -3.07 10.56
CA SER A 76 2.94 -1.61 10.48
C SER A 76 2.77 -1.08 9.06
N ILE A 77 2.60 0.24 8.94
CA ILE A 77 2.60 0.93 7.65
C ILE A 77 3.95 0.77 6.93
N ASP A 78 5.05 0.70 7.67
CA ASP A 78 6.39 0.54 7.13
C ASP A 78 6.51 -0.79 6.39
N ASP A 79 6.06 -1.91 6.99
CA ASP A 79 6.05 -3.23 6.35
C ASP A 79 5.32 -3.18 4.99
N ALA A 80 4.17 -2.50 4.95
CA ALA A 80 3.38 -2.36 3.74
C ALA A 80 4.09 -1.48 2.69
N LEU A 81 4.68 -0.36 3.11
CA LEU A 81 5.41 0.56 2.21
C LEU A 81 6.63 -0.12 1.60
N GLU A 82 7.41 -0.86 2.39
CA GLU A 82 8.58 -1.57 1.90
C GLU A 82 8.20 -2.60 0.85
N LEU A 83 7.12 -3.34 1.08
CA LEU A 83 6.66 -4.39 0.19
C LEU A 83 6.08 -3.85 -1.14
N LEU A 84 5.44 -2.68 -1.11
CA LEU A 84 4.84 -2.02 -2.29
C LEU A 84 5.86 -1.26 -3.14
N THR A 85 6.88 -0.69 -2.50
CA THR A 85 7.85 0.18 -3.17
C THR A 85 9.16 -0.54 -3.50
N GLY A 86 9.53 -1.57 -2.73
CA GLY A 86 10.84 -2.23 -2.81
C GLY A 86 11.99 -1.42 -2.20
N TYR A 87 11.69 -0.35 -1.46
CA TYR A 87 12.65 0.48 -0.75
C TYR A 87 12.39 0.41 0.76
N SER A 88 13.42 0.60 1.58
CA SER A 88 13.22 0.67 3.03
C SER A 88 12.37 1.88 3.41
N ALA A 89 11.60 1.77 4.48
CA ALA A 89 10.76 2.86 4.99
C ALA A 89 11.59 4.12 5.27
N ALA A 90 12.78 3.96 5.88
CA ALA A 90 13.71 5.05 6.12
C ALA A 90 14.14 5.78 4.82
N SER A 91 14.38 5.06 3.73
CA SER A 91 14.73 5.71 2.45
C SER A 91 13.55 6.45 1.84
N ILE A 92 12.32 5.97 2.08
CA ILE A 92 11.10 6.65 1.66
C ILE A 92 10.93 7.93 2.47
N ASP A 93 11.08 7.88 3.78
CA ASP A 93 10.97 9.03 4.68
C ASP A 93 11.94 10.14 4.30
N GLU A 94 13.21 9.81 4.05
CA GLU A 94 14.21 10.77 3.58
C GLU A 94 13.76 11.49 2.30
N ARG A 95 13.20 10.74 1.33
CA ARG A 95 12.70 11.31 0.07
C ARG A 95 11.46 12.17 0.27
N VAL A 96 10.56 11.76 1.17
CA VAL A 96 9.36 12.53 1.51
C VAL A 96 9.75 13.85 2.16
N ILE A 97 10.66 13.83 3.14
CA ILE A 97 11.16 15.02 3.82
C ILE A 97 11.81 15.98 2.82
N ALA A 98 12.75 15.49 2.00
CA ALA A 98 13.41 16.33 1.00
C ALA A 98 12.39 16.96 0.03
N ARG A 99 11.37 16.20 -0.39
CA ARG A 99 10.33 16.74 -1.27
C ARG A 99 9.43 17.77 -0.58
N LEU A 100 9.14 17.60 0.70
CA LEU A 100 8.36 18.55 1.48
C LEU A 100 9.12 19.88 1.65
N GLU A 101 10.44 19.85 1.84
CA GLU A 101 11.29 21.05 1.90
C GLU A 101 11.26 21.82 0.57
N GLU A 102 11.42 21.12 -0.56
CA GLU A 102 11.32 21.72 -1.90
C GLU A 102 9.94 22.37 -2.14
N LEU A 103 8.87 21.69 -1.71
CA LEU A 103 7.50 22.19 -1.86
C LEU A 103 7.25 23.42 -0.98
N ASP A 104 7.80 23.45 0.23
CA ASP A 104 7.69 24.60 1.13
C ASP A 104 8.42 25.83 0.57
N GLU A 105 9.63 25.67 0.03
CA GLU A 105 10.33 26.76 -0.66
C GLU A 105 9.52 27.32 -1.83
N LEU A 106 8.93 26.42 -2.63
CA LEU A 106 8.12 26.80 -3.78
C LEU A 106 6.86 27.55 -3.34
N ALA A 107 6.18 27.06 -2.31
CA ALA A 107 5.00 27.71 -1.72
C ALA A 107 5.32 29.12 -1.22
N ARG A 108 6.45 29.31 -0.51
CA ARG A 108 6.91 30.63 -0.06
C ARG A 108 7.19 31.59 -1.22
N LYS A 109 7.85 31.11 -2.29
CA LYS A 109 8.11 31.91 -3.51
C LYS A 109 6.81 32.34 -4.20
N PHE A 110 5.80 31.49 -4.25
CA PHE A 110 4.49 31.83 -4.82
C PHE A 110 3.68 32.80 -3.96
N SER A 111 3.77 32.70 -2.62
CA SER A 111 3.14 33.67 -1.72
C SER A 111 3.74 35.06 -1.91
N HIS A 112 5.07 35.19 -1.92
CA HIS A 112 5.76 36.47 -2.12
C HIS A 112 5.48 37.11 -3.49
N LYS A 113 5.31 36.31 -4.55
CA LYS A 113 5.04 36.82 -5.90
C LYS A 113 3.61 37.32 -6.10
N ARG A 114 2.66 36.91 -5.24
CA ARG A 114 1.29 37.48 -5.22
C ARG A 114 1.30 38.88 -4.62
N ASP A 115 1.96 39.06 -3.48
CA ASP A 115 2.03 40.36 -2.81
C ASP A 115 2.67 41.43 -3.70
N THR A 116 3.67 41.08 -4.51
CA THR A 116 4.32 42.03 -5.44
C THR A 116 3.53 42.33 -6.72
N ARG A 117 2.40 41.64 -6.97
CA ARG A 117 1.59 41.81 -8.20
C ARG A 117 0.34 42.65 -8.01
N ASP A 118 -0.06 42.89 -6.76
CA ASP A 118 -1.22 43.71 -6.41
C ASP A 118 -0.85 45.19 -6.15
N ASP A 119 0.44 45.55 -6.29
CA ASP A 119 1.00 46.90 -6.09
C ASP A 119 1.29 47.68 -7.40
N ASP A 120 0.98 47.12 -8.58
CA ASP A 120 1.07 47.77 -9.92
C ASP A 120 -0.34 47.94 -10.55
#